data_AF-A0A0H5R8H8-F1
#
_entry.id   AF-A0A0H5R8H8-F1
#
_cell.length_a   1.000
_cell.length_b   1.000
_cell.length_c   1.000
_cell.angle_alpha   90.00
_cell.angle_beta   90.00
_cell.angle_gamma   90.00
#
_symmetry.space_group_name_H-M   'P 1'
#
loop_
_entity.id
_entity.type
_entity.pdbx_description
1 polymer ?
#
loop_
_entity_poly.entity_id
_entity_poly.type
_entity_poly.pdbx_seq_one_letter_code
_entity_poly.pdbx_strand_id
1 'polypeptide(L)'
;MTPVVDLVRQYLMQGYLAKGVQNLSAAINPSAALLKALAISGSFEIRRRRYINKDYLDTQVIADNSAPDKYQGFGRLKLNRVLNFADNAAKHTTYAPRVRLCSV
;
A
#
# COMPACT_ATOMS: atom_id res chain seq x y z
N MET A 1 -4.30 -4.33 -16.16
CA MET A 1 -3.70 -5.10 -15.05
C MET A 1 -2.90 -4.11 -14.21
N THR A 2 -3.14 -4.03 -12.89
CA THR A 2 -2.47 -3.02 -12.05
C THR A 2 -1.02 -3.47 -11.76
N PRO A 3 0.00 -2.62 -11.99
CA PRO A 3 1.42 -3.03 -11.96
C PRO A 3 1.84 -3.62 -10.60
N VAL A 4 1.19 -3.20 -9.51
CA VAL A 4 1.49 -3.67 -8.16
C VAL A 4 1.13 -5.16 -7.97
N VAL A 5 0.03 -5.62 -8.57
CA VAL A 5 -0.42 -7.02 -8.43
C VAL A 5 0.48 -7.96 -9.23
N ASP A 6 1.00 -7.50 -10.36
CA ASP A 6 1.95 -8.27 -11.18
C ASP A 6 3.29 -8.46 -10.48
N LEU A 7 3.76 -7.46 -9.72
CA LEU A 7 4.95 -7.59 -8.88
C LEU A 7 4.76 -8.63 -7.76
N VAL A 8 3.59 -8.64 -7.12
CA VAL A 8 3.26 -9.67 -6.10
C VAL A 8 3.23 -11.06 -6.73
N ARG A 9 2.65 -11.18 -7.94
CA ARG A 9 2.64 -12.43 -8.67
C ARG A 9 4.05 -12.90 -8.99
N GLN A 10 4.90 -12.03 -9.52
CA GLN A 10 6.28 -12.34 -9.85
C GLN A 10 7.08 -12.76 -8.60
N TYR A 11 6.89 -12.06 -7.49
CA TYR A 11 7.52 -12.38 -6.21
C TYR A 11 7.19 -13.80 -5.74
N LEU A 12 5.90 -14.20 -5.80
CA LEU A 12 5.46 -15.54 -5.43
C LEU A 12 5.95 -16.62 -6.43
N MET A 13 5.96 -16.30 -7.73
CA MET A 13 6.46 -17.20 -8.77
C MET A 13 7.97 -17.42 -8.69
N GLN A 14 8.72 -16.47 -8.15
CA GLN A 14 10.16 -16.60 -7.89
C GLN A 14 10.46 -17.38 -6.59
N GLY A 15 9.43 -17.80 -5.85
CA GLY A 15 9.58 -18.57 -4.61
C GLY A 15 9.87 -17.71 -3.39
N TYR A 16 9.60 -16.40 -3.44
CA TYR A 16 9.65 -15.57 -2.26
C TYR A 16 8.32 -15.67 -1.50
N LEU A 17 8.39 -16.14 -0.26
CA LEU A 17 7.24 -16.24 0.65
C LEU A 17 7.35 -15.20 1.77
N ALA A 18 6.42 -15.22 2.73
CA ALA A 18 6.32 -14.24 3.83
C ALA A 18 7.62 -14.00 4.64
N LYS A 19 8.59 -14.91 4.57
CA LYS A 19 9.91 -14.75 5.22
C LYS A 19 10.89 -13.88 4.42
N GLY A 20 10.59 -13.53 3.17
CA GLY A 20 11.48 -12.76 2.30
C GLY A 20 12.68 -13.53 1.75
N VAL A 21 12.79 -14.81 2.10
CA VAL A 21 13.87 -15.70 1.63
C VAL A 21 13.39 -16.44 0.39
N GLN A 22 14.21 -16.43 -0.66
CA GLN A 22 13.93 -17.16 -1.88
C GLN A 22 14.04 -18.67 -1.62
N ASN A 23 13.00 -19.41 -1.96
CA ASN A 23 13.05 -20.87 -2.03
C ASN A 23 12.36 -21.33 -3.30
N LEU A 24 13.15 -21.82 -4.27
CA LEU A 24 12.65 -22.28 -5.56
C LEU A 24 11.66 -23.45 -5.43
N SER A 25 11.82 -24.30 -4.41
CA SER A 25 10.88 -25.40 -4.12
C SER A 25 9.52 -24.90 -3.62
N ALA A 26 9.46 -23.65 -3.14
CA ALA A 26 8.25 -23.02 -2.64
C ALA A 26 7.60 -22.04 -3.63
N ALA A 27 8.06 -22.02 -4.88
CA ALA A 27 7.47 -21.22 -5.95
C ALA A 27 6.04 -21.69 -6.23
N ILE A 28 5.10 -20.74 -6.25
CA ILE A 28 3.70 -21.01 -6.55
C ILE A 28 3.24 -20.16 -7.74
N ASN A 29 2.32 -20.70 -8.54
CA ASN A 29 1.56 -19.89 -9.49
C ASN A 29 0.27 -19.43 -8.79
N PRO A 30 0.23 -18.20 -8.24
CA PRO A 30 -0.88 -17.79 -7.40
C PRO A 30 -2.15 -17.63 -8.23
N SER A 31 -3.27 -18.10 -7.68
CA SER A 31 -4.58 -17.83 -8.27
C SER A 31 -4.95 -16.35 -8.11
N ALA A 32 -5.84 -15.85 -8.97
CA ALA A 32 -6.35 -14.49 -8.85
C ALA A 32 -7.04 -14.24 -7.48
N ALA A 33 -7.66 -15.27 -6.91
CA ALA A 33 -8.27 -15.21 -5.59
C ALA A 33 -7.22 -15.00 -4.47
N LEU A 34 -6.08 -15.69 -4.55
CA LEU A 34 -4.99 -15.52 -3.59
C LEU A 34 -4.39 -14.10 -3.68
N LEU A 35 -4.17 -13.59 -4.89
CA LEU A 35 -3.67 -12.23 -5.09
C LEU A 35 -4.64 -11.18 -4.51
N LYS A 36 -5.95 -11.39 -4.68
CA LYS A 36 -6.98 -10.53 -4.08
C LYS A 36 -6.96 -10.61 -2.55
N ALA A 37 -6.85 -11.81 -1.98
CA ALA A 37 -6.78 -11.98 -0.53
C ALA A 37 -5.54 -11.30 0.08
N LEU A 38 -4.37 -11.43 -0.56
CA LEU A 38 -3.15 -10.74 -0.16
C LEU A 38 -3.28 -9.22 -0.26
N ALA A 39 -3.96 -8.72 -1.29
CA ALA A 39 -4.20 -7.29 -1.45
C ALA A 39 -5.12 -6.74 -0.34
N ILE A 40 -6.17 -7.50 0.03
CA ILE A 40 -7.09 -7.12 1.11
C ILE A 40 -6.41 -7.21 2.48
N SER A 41 -5.61 -8.24 2.75
CA SER A 41 -4.91 -8.35 4.03
C SER A 41 -3.82 -7.29 4.20
N GLY A 42 -3.25 -6.82 3.09
CA GLY A 42 -2.25 -5.75 3.06
C GLY A 42 -2.79 -4.34 2.99
N SER A 43 -4.10 -4.17 2.91
CA SER A 43 -4.70 -2.84 2.86
C SER A 43 -4.79 -2.22 4.25
N PHE A 44 -4.81 -0.89 4.29
CA PHE A 44 -5.09 -0.13 5.49
C PHE A 44 -6.10 0.95 5.18
N GLU A 45 -6.99 1.17 6.14
CA GLU A 45 -8.02 2.19 6.08
C GLU A 45 -7.42 3.59 5.93
N ILE A 46 -7.96 4.38 5.00
CA ILE A 46 -7.72 5.81 4.92
C ILE A 46 -8.72 6.47 5.87
N ARG A 47 -8.20 7.17 6.89
CA ARG A 47 -8.96 7.76 8.00
C ARG A 47 -9.30 9.24 7.85
N ARG A 48 -8.72 9.91 6.86
CA ARG A 48 -9.21 11.23 6.43
C ARG A 48 -9.24 11.32 4.91
N ARG A 49 -10.39 11.70 4.36
CA ARG A 49 -10.53 12.14 2.97
C ARG A 49 -10.66 13.66 2.92
N ARG A 50 -9.90 14.26 2.00
CA ARG A 50 -9.97 15.68 1.68
C ARG A 50 -10.61 15.81 0.30
N TYR A 51 -11.77 16.46 0.25
CA TYR A 51 -12.30 16.94 -1.02
C TYR A 51 -11.64 18.28 -1.34
N ILE A 52 -11.06 18.37 -2.53
CA ILE A 52 -10.50 19.60 -3.09
C ILE A 52 -11.43 19.99 -4.23
N ASN A 53 -12.17 21.09 -4.06
CA ASN A 53 -12.97 21.65 -5.14
C ASN A 53 -12.07 22.18 -6.26
N LYS A 54 -12.61 22.33 -7.48
CA LYS A 54 -11.85 22.75 -8.68
C LYS A 54 -11.10 24.07 -8.47
N ASP A 55 -11.61 24.93 -7.60
CA ASP A 55 -11.04 26.24 -7.31
C ASP A 55 -9.95 26.18 -6.22
N TYR A 56 -9.68 25.02 -5.62
CA TYR A 56 -8.78 24.82 -4.47
C TYR A 56 -9.11 25.65 -3.21
N LEU A 57 -10.21 26.40 -3.21
CA LEU A 57 -10.58 27.34 -2.15
C LEU A 57 -11.33 26.70 -0.99
N ASP A 58 -12.10 25.63 -1.24
CA ASP A 58 -12.88 24.97 -0.20
C ASP A 58 -12.38 23.54 0.06
N THR A 59 -12.08 23.27 1.33
CA THR A 59 -11.48 22.01 1.78
C THR A 59 -12.42 21.35 2.78
N GLN A 60 -13.34 20.53 2.29
CA GLN A 60 -14.20 19.75 3.17
C GLN A 60 -13.45 18.48 3.61
N VAL A 61 -13.21 18.37 4.92
CA VAL A 61 -12.70 17.15 5.55
C VAL A 61 -13.91 16.33 5.97
N ILE A 62 -14.17 15.25 5.23
CA ILE A 62 -15.26 14.34 5.56
C ILE A 62 -14.70 13.32 6.56
N ALA A 63 -15.34 13.20 7.72
CA ALA A 63 -15.04 12.16 8.69
C ALA A 63 -15.30 10.79 8.07
N ASP A 64 -14.33 9.89 8.16
CA ASP A 64 -14.32 8.67 7.35
C ASP A 64 -15.30 7.60 7.82
N ASN A 65 -15.97 6.99 6.84
CA ASN A 65 -16.61 5.69 7.01
C ASN A 65 -15.53 4.61 7.16
N SER A 66 -15.71 3.73 8.15
CA SER A 66 -14.83 2.58 8.35
C SER A 66 -14.76 1.70 7.11
N ALA A 67 -13.55 1.24 6.76
CA ALA A 67 -13.41 0.27 5.68
C ALA A 67 -14.13 -1.06 6.05
N PRO A 68 -14.81 -1.72 5.10
CA PRO A 68 -14.89 -1.40 3.69
C PRO A 68 -15.95 -0.34 3.33
N ASP A 69 -15.62 0.58 2.41
CA ASP A 69 -16.54 1.63 1.93
C ASP A 69 -16.53 1.72 0.38
N LYS A 70 -17.60 2.22 -0.23
CA LYS A 70 -17.77 2.29 -1.70
C LYS A 70 -16.71 3.15 -2.40
N TYR A 71 -16.06 4.04 -1.66
CA TYR A 71 -15.06 4.96 -2.20
C TYR A 71 -13.62 4.48 -2.00
N GLN A 72 -13.30 3.85 -0.86
CA GLN A 72 -11.94 3.39 -0.55
C GLN A 72 -11.77 1.86 -0.67
N GLY A 73 -12.85 1.10 -0.87
CA GLY A 73 -12.85 -0.35 -0.77
C GLY A 73 -12.31 -0.78 0.60
N PHE A 74 -11.34 -1.70 0.60
CA PHE A 74 -10.61 -2.12 1.80
C PHE A 74 -9.49 -1.15 2.23
N GLY A 75 -9.36 -0.01 1.55
CA GLY A 75 -8.36 1.03 1.82
C GLY A 75 -7.16 0.99 0.87
N ARG A 76 -6.05 1.60 1.30
CA ARG A 76 -4.83 1.71 0.52
C ARG A 76 -3.96 0.46 0.70
N LEU A 77 -3.52 -0.12 -0.42
CA LEU A 77 -2.61 -1.27 -0.40
C LEU A 77 -1.21 -0.86 0.10
N LYS A 78 -0.67 -1.62 1.07
CA LYS A 78 0.71 -1.49 1.55
C LYS A 78 1.39 -2.85 1.54
N LEU A 79 2.21 -3.10 0.52
CA LEU A 79 2.83 -4.41 0.27
C LEU A 79 3.68 -4.93 1.43
N ASN A 80 4.37 -4.04 2.14
CA ASN A 80 5.23 -4.42 3.27
C ASN A 80 4.47 -4.95 4.50
N ARG A 81 3.13 -4.93 4.50
CA ARG A 81 2.31 -5.57 5.54
C ARG A 81 2.14 -7.07 5.34
N VAL A 82 2.35 -7.55 4.11
CA VAL A 82 2.06 -8.94 3.72
C VAL A 82 3.30 -9.63 3.15
N LEU A 83 4.14 -8.86 2.45
CA LEU A 83 5.38 -9.33 1.89
C LEU A 83 6.55 -8.75 2.68
N ASN A 84 7.53 -9.61 2.99
CA ASN A 84 8.75 -9.20 3.65
C ASN A 84 9.83 -8.97 2.59
N PHE A 85 10.22 -7.72 2.42
CA PHE A 85 11.34 -7.36 1.57
C PHE A 85 12.59 -7.35 2.47
N ALA A 86 13.68 -8.00 2.03
CA ALA A 86 14.91 -8.16 2.81
C ALA A 86 15.49 -6.81 3.32
N ASP A 87 15.11 -5.70 2.70
CA ASP A 87 15.49 -4.32 3.06
C ASP A 87 14.65 -3.67 4.18
N ASN A 88 13.87 -4.41 4.96
CA ASN A 88 13.13 -3.85 6.10
C ASN A 88 14.03 -3.22 7.20
N ALA A 89 15.36 -3.24 7.05
CA ALA A 89 16.31 -2.47 7.85
C ALA A 89 16.55 -1.03 7.35
N ALA A 90 16.19 -0.71 6.10
CA ALA A 90 16.31 0.65 5.57
C ALA A 90 15.11 1.48 6.06
N LYS A 91 15.31 2.21 7.16
CA LYS A 91 14.38 3.23 7.64
C LYS A 91 13.95 4.11 6.47
N HIS A 92 12.66 4.12 6.18
CA HIS A 92 12.05 5.03 5.21
C HIS A 92 12.32 6.48 5.66
N THR A 93 13.36 7.10 5.11
CA THR A 93 13.62 8.54 5.26
C THR A 93 12.51 9.28 4.51
N THR A 94 11.46 9.62 5.24
CA THR A 94 10.47 10.58 4.77
C THR A 94 11.20 11.88 4.48
N TYR A 95 11.39 12.20 3.20
CA TYR A 95 11.90 13.50 2.77
C TYR A 95 10.80 14.53 3.00
N ALA A 96 10.75 15.11 4.21
CA ALA A 96 9.97 16.30 4.46
C ALA A 96 10.76 17.50 3.91
N PRO A 97 10.27 18.22 2.88
CA PRO A 97 10.92 19.46 2.48
C PRO A 97 10.89 20.41 3.68
N ARG A 98 12.08 20.81 4.16
CA ARG A 98 12.22 21.85 5.19
C ARG A 98 11.72 23.17 4.60
N VAL A 99 10.51 23.56 4.94
CA VAL A 99 10.08 24.97 4.79
C VAL A 99 10.89 25.75 5.81
N ARG A 100 11.90 26.51 5.36
CA ARG A 100 12.56 27.51 6.20
C ARG A 100 11.55 28.63 6.42
N LEU A 101 10.95 28.67 7.60
CA LEU A 101 10.31 29.89 8.10
C LEU A 101 11.44 30.83 8.53
N CYS A 102 11.78 31.79 7.68
CA CYS A 102 12.52 32.97 8.12
C CYS A 102 11.54 33.86 8.90
N SER A 103 11.76 34.00 10.21
CA SER A 103 11.08 35.02 11.02
C SER A 103 11.70 36.38 10.72
N VAL A 104 10.82 37.36 10.44
CA VAL A 104 11.11 38.79 10.34
C VAL A 104 11.41 39.36 11.71
#